data_AF-A0A7X9G5G0-F1
#
_entry.id   AF-A0A7X9G5G0-F1
#
_cell.length_a   1.000
_cell.length_b   1.000
_cell.length_c   1.000
_cell.angle_alpha   90.00
_cell.angle_beta   90.00
_cell.angle_gamma   90.00
#
_symmetry.space_group_name_H-M   'P 1'
#
loop_
_entity.id
_entity.type
_entity.pdbx_description
1 polymer ?
#
loop_
_entity_poly.entity_id
_entity_poly.type
_entity_poly.pdbx_seq_one_letter_code
_entity_poly.pdbx_strand_id
1 'polypeptide(L)'
;MARVNHIVEEIDDSLLDRKAKRRLVKTRAQQQQQQANSASSAESSPADDIMSRIALLCQEQRWREALLLCLQGIAKAESEGRGDAALGLRMASQKIECSLRRQMAAAFIVSAKNLLNKEYLLDVC
;
A
#
# COMPACT_ATOMS: atom_id res chain seq x y z
N MET A 1 29.31 2.40 36.06
CA MET A 1 28.27 3.11 35.29
C MET A 1 27.37 2.06 34.63
N ALA A 2 26.07 2.20 34.85
CA ALA A 2 25.07 1.15 34.81
C ALA A 2 24.74 0.63 33.39
N ARG A 3 24.54 -0.69 33.29
CA ARG A 3 23.93 -1.37 32.16
C ARG A 3 22.44 -1.04 32.15
N VAL A 4 21.94 -0.53 31.03
CA VAL A 4 20.49 -0.37 30.80
C VAL A 4 19.93 -1.73 30.45
N ASN A 5 19.26 -2.37 31.41
CA ASN A 5 18.51 -3.60 31.20
C ASN A 5 17.33 -3.29 30.26
N HIS A 6 17.33 -3.93 29.10
CA HIS A 6 16.17 -4.02 28.23
C HIS A 6 15.14 -4.91 28.92
N ILE A 7 14.12 -4.29 29.51
CA ILE A 7 12.94 -4.99 30.01
C ILE A 7 12.16 -5.43 28.77
N VAL A 8 12.43 -6.67 28.34
CA VAL A 8 11.49 -7.42 27.51
C VAL A 8 10.41 -7.87 28.49
N GLU A 9 9.27 -7.17 28.50
CA GLU A 9 8.07 -7.70 29.11
C GLU A 9 7.68 -8.96 28.33
N GLU A 10 8.05 -10.12 28.88
CA GLU A 10 7.47 -11.40 28.51
C GLU A 10 5.98 -11.35 28.89
N ILE A 11 5.14 -11.02 27.90
CA ILE A 11 3.69 -11.18 28.03
C ILE A 11 3.42 -12.68 28.19
N ASP A 12 3.04 -13.08 29.39
CA ASP A 12 2.65 -14.44 29.75
C ASP A 12 1.47 -14.91 28.87
N ASP A 13 1.78 -15.74 27.87
CA ASP A 13 0.85 -16.35 26.91
C ASP A 13 -0.21 -17.26 27.59
N SER A 14 -0.14 -17.45 28.91
CA SER A 14 -1.10 -18.22 29.71
C SER A 14 -2.48 -17.54 29.83
N LEU A 15 -2.56 -16.21 29.77
CA LEU A 15 -3.80 -15.45 30.08
C LEU A 15 -4.66 -15.03 28.86
N LEU A 16 -4.28 -15.43 27.65
CA LEU A 16 -4.96 -14.97 26.43
C LEU A 16 -6.05 -15.93 25.95
N ASP A 17 -7.25 -15.38 25.73
CA ASP A 17 -8.40 -16.07 25.16
C ASP A 17 -8.07 -16.68 23.78
N ARG A 18 -8.70 -17.81 23.39
CA ARG A 18 -8.34 -18.60 22.18
C ARG A 18 -8.31 -17.77 20.90
N LYS A 19 -9.10 -16.69 20.85
CA LYS A 19 -9.17 -15.75 19.72
C LYS A 19 -7.97 -14.79 19.65
N ALA A 20 -7.42 -14.38 20.78
CA ALA A 20 -6.22 -13.53 20.85
C ALA A 20 -4.96 -14.31 20.43
N LYS A 21 -4.85 -15.57 20.86
CA LYS A 21 -3.75 -16.48 20.44
C LYS A 21 -3.70 -16.68 18.93
N ARG A 22 -4.85 -16.88 18.27
CA ARG A 22 -4.92 -16.99 16.80
C ARG A 22 -4.47 -15.71 16.07
N ARG A 23 -4.76 -14.53 16.62
CA ARG A 23 -4.31 -13.26 16.04
C ARG A 23 -2.80 -13.09 16.19
N LEU A 24 -2.25 -13.39 17.37
CA LEU A 24 -0.82 -13.32 17.63
C LEU A 24 -0.01 -14.27 16.74
N VAL A 25 -0.47 -15.52 16.56
CA VAL A 25 0.17 -16.47 15.63
C VAL A 25 0.15 -15.96 14.19
N LYS A 26 -0.97 -15.37 13.75
CA LYS A 26 -1.08 -14.79 12.40
C LYS A 26 -0.14 -13.59 12.22
N THR A 27 -0.01 -12.73 13.23
CA THR A 27 0.91 -11.58 13.20
C THR A 27 2.38 -12.03 13.24
N ARG A 28 2.72 -13.03 14.07
CA ARG A 28 4.08 -13.61 14.13
C ARG A 28 4.46 -14.28 12.81
N ALA A 29 3.53 -15.00 12.18
CA ALA A 29 3.76 -15.61 10.87
C ALA A 29 4.01 -14.55 9.79
N GLN A 30 3.27 -13.43 9.80
CA GLN A 30 3.53 -12.31 8.89
C GLN A 30 4.88 -11.63 9.14
N GLN A 31 5.28 -11.45 10.41
CA GLN A 31 6.59 -10.90 10.75
C GLN A 31 7.75 -11.84 10.38
N GLN A 32 7.59 -13.15 10.56
CA GLN A 32 8.60 -14.13 10.11
C GLN A 32 8.71 -14.20 8.58
N GLN A 33 7.60 -14.04 7.84
CA GLN A 33 7.66 -13.93 6.38
C GLN A 33 8.35 -12.64 5.92
N GLN A 34 8.17 -11.53 6.63
CA GLN A 34 8.90 -10.28 6.34
C GLN A 34 10.40 -10.43 6.64
N GLN A 35 10.77 -11.08 7.75
CA GLN A 35 12.18 -11.30 8.11
C GLN A 35 12.90 -12.29 7.18
N ALA A 36 12.23 -13.34 6.72
CA ALA A 36 12.79 -14.30 5.77
C ALA A 36 13.04 -13.67 4.39
N ASN A 37 12.18 -12.74 3.94
CA ASN A 37 12.39 -12.00 2.69
C ASN A 37 13.49 -10.93 2.78
N SER A 38 13.81 -10.43 3.98
CA SER A 38 14.91 -9.47 4.18
C SER A 38 16.30 -10.11 4.29
N ALA A 39 16.39 -11.43 4.47
CA ALA A 39 17.66 -12.15 4.63
C ALA A 39 18.29 -12.59 3.29
N SER A 40 17.54 -12.62 2.18
CA SER A 40 18.05 -13.02 0.85
C SER A 40 18.40 -11.85 -0.07
N SER A 41 18.23 -10.59 0.38
CA SER A 41 18.44 -9.39 -0.42
C SER A 41 19.40 -8.39 0.24
N ALA A 42 20.43 -8.90 0.93
CA ALA A 42 21.48 -8.08 1.56
C ALA A 42 22.53 -7.64 0.52
N GLU A 43 22.10 -6.92 -0.51
CA GLU A 43 22.99 -6.14 -1.40
C GLU A 43 22.18 -5.18 -2.29
N SER A 44 21.40 -4.28 -1.67
CA SER A 44 21.06 -3.02 -2.33
C SER A 44 20.83 -1.93 -1.29
N SER A 45 21.45 -0.78 -1.53
CA SER A 45 21.45 0.48 -0.77
C SER A 45 20.10 0.91 -0.18
N PRO A 46 20.05 1.88 0.76
CA PRO A 46 18.81 2.50 1.23
C PRO A 46 18.22 3.40 0.12
N ALA A 47 17.81 2.78 -0.97
CA ALA A 47 16.90 3.39 -1.92
C ALA A 47 15.53 3.33 -1.25
N ASP A 48 14.93 4.50 -1.02
CA ASP A 48 13.50 4.63 -0.73
C ASP A 48 12.74 3.58 -1.56
N ASP A 49 12.18 2.60 -0.87
CA ASP A 49 11.50 1.49 -1.51
C ASP A 49 10.32 2.06 -2.31
N ILE A 50 10.42 2.00 -3.64
CA ILE A 50 9.42 2.50 -4.58
C ILE A 50 8.04 1.94 -4.21
N MET A 51 7.97 0.69 -3.73
CA MET A 51 6.71 0.07 -3.30
C MET A 51 6.15 0.74 -2.05
N SER A 52 6.99 1.06 -1.07
CA SER A 52 6.60 1.82 0.11
C SER A 52 6.07 3.21 -0.25
N ARG A 53 6.69 3.91 -1.19
CA ARG A 53 6.22 5.22 -1.66
C ARG A 53 4.91 5.13 -2.45
N ILE A 54 4.75 4.11 -3.29
CA ILE A 54 3.47 3.82 -3.97
C ILE A 54 2.37 3.55 -2.93
N ALA A 55 2.67 2.79 -1.88
CA ALA A 55 1.71 2.48 -0.83
C ALA A 55 1.23 3.74 -0.08
N LEU A 56 2.14 4.67 0.24
CA LEU A 56 1.79 5.96 0.84
C LEU A 56 0.84 6.77 -0.07
N LEU A 57 1.16 6.89 -1.36
CA LEU A 57 0.30 7.59 -2.32
C LEU A 57 -1.09 6.95 -2.41
N CYS A 58 -1.19 5.62 -2.31
CA CYS A 58 -2.47 4.92 -2.28
C CYS A 58 -3.27 5.21 -1.01
N GLN A 59 -2.61 5.28 0.16
CA GLN A 59 -3.25 5.66 1.43
C GLN A 59 -3.79 7.09 1.39
N GLU A 60 -3.08 7.99 0.70
CA GLU A 60 -3.50 9.37 0.46
C GLU A 60 -4.55 9.51 -0.66
N GLN A 61 -5.01 8.41 -1.28
CA GLN A 61 -5.93 8.39 -2.43
C GLN A 61 -5.41 9.15 -3.67
N ARG A 62 -4.09 9.28 -3.77
CA ARG A 62 -3.38 9.90 -4.89
C ARG A 62 -3.11 8.89 -5.99
N TRP A 63 -4.20 8.32 -6.52
CA TRP A 63 -4.13 7.17 -7.43
C TRP A 63 -3.41 7.47 -8.75
N ARG A 64 -3.48 8.71 -9.24
CA ARG A 64 -2.78 9.12 -10.46
C ARG A 64 -1.27 9.11 -10.27
N GLU A 65 -0.80 9.74 -9.18
CA GLU A 65 0.62 9.78 -8.86
C GLU A 65 1.16 8.38 -8.52
N ALA A 66 0.39 7.58 -7.79
CA ALA A 66 0.73 6.19 -7.49
C ALA A 66 0.92 5.38 -8.79
N LEU A 67 0.01 5.53 -9.77
CA LEU A 67 0.10 4.83 -11.04
C LEU A 67 1.31 5.28 -11.85
N LEU A 68 1.54 6.59 -11.93
CA LEU A 68 2.68 7.15 -12.67
C LEU A 68 4.02 6.67 -12.10
N LEU A 69 4.16 6.69 -10.77
CA LEU A 69 5.34 6.17 -10.09
C LEU A 69 5.52 4.66 -10.33
N CYS A 70 4.41 3.91 -10.37
CA CYS A 70 4.44 2.49 -10.66
C CYS A 70 4.94 2.21 -12.09
N LEU A 71 4.43 2.94 -13.09
CA LEU A 71 4.88 2.81 -14.49
C LEU A 71 6.36 3.17 -14.67
N GLN A 72 6.83 4.22 -14.00
CA GLN A 72 8.25 4.58 -13.98
C GLN A 72 9.10 3.47 -13.33
N GLY A 73 8.63 2.90 -12.22
CA GLY A 73 9.27 1.78 -11.55
C GLY A 73 9.37 0.54 -12.43
N ILE A 74 8.32 0.22 -13.20
CA ILE A 74 8.31 -0.90 -14.15
C ILE A 74 9.40 -0.70 -15.21
N ALA A 75 9.39 0.46 -15.88
CA ALA A 75 10.38 0.77 -16.93
C ALA A 75 11.82 0.70 -16.39
N LYS A 76 12.05 1.22 -15.18
CA LYS A 76 13.36 1.14 -14.52
C LYS A 76 13.76 -0.30 -14.22
N ALA A 77 12.87 -1.08 -13.59
CA ALA A 77 13.14 -2.48 -13.26
C ALA A 77 13.41 -3.33 -14.52
N GLU A 78 12.70 -3.07 -15.62
CA GLU A 78 12.94 -3.71 -16.90
C GLU A 78 14.31 -3.34 -17.49
N SER A 79 14.68 -2.05 -17.45
CA SER A 79 16.00 -1.60 -17.94
C SER A 79 17.18 -2.16 -17.14
N GLU A 80 16.95 -2.51 -15.87
CA GLU A 80 17.94 -3.09 -14.97
C GLU A 80 17.91 -4.63 -14.95
N GLY A 81 17.06 -5.26 -15.78
CA GLY A 81 16.92 -6.72 -15.83
C GLY A 81 16.25 -7.35 -14.60
N ARG A 82 15.61 -6.55 -13.74
CA ARG A 82 14.93 -6.99 -12.52
C ARG A 82 13.49 -7.44 -12.83
N GLY A 83 13.35 -8.55 -13.56
CA GLY A 83 12.08 -9.06 -14.07
C GLY A 83 11.01 -9.31 -12.99
N ASP A 84 11.39 -9.89 -11.86
CA ASP A 84 10.45 -10.16 -10.75
C ASP A 84 9.90 -8.87 -10.13
N ALA A 85 10.75 -7.85 -9.99
CA ALA A 85 10.35 -6.53 -9.49
C ALA A 85 9.40 -5.84 -10.48
N ALA A 86 9.71 -5.90 -11.78
CA ALA A 86 8.84 -5.38 -12.83
C ALA A 86 7.46 -6.07 -12.83
N LEU A 87 7.43 -7.40 -12.66
CA LEU A 87 6.18 -8.16 -12.58
C LEU A 87 5.35 -7.74 -11.35
N GLY A 88 5.97 -7.63 -10.18
CA GLY A 88 5.31 -7.18 -8.95
C GLY A 88 4.69 -5.78 -9.11
N LEU A 89 5.42 -4.85 -9.74
CA LEU A 89 4.91 -3.52 -10.04
C LEU A 89 3.77 -3.55 -11.08
N ARG A 90 3.85 -4.36 -12.14
CA ARG A 90 2.75 -4.53 -13.11
C ARG A 90 1.47 -5.04 -12.45
N MET A 91 1.58 -5.95 -11.47
CA MET A 91 0.41 -6.39 -10.71
C MET A 91 -0.16 -5.28 -9.82
N ALA A 92 0.70 -4.45 -9.24
CA ALA A 92 0.27 -3.31 -8.44
C ALA A 92 -0.43 -2.25 -9.31
N SER A 93 0.10 -1.93 -10.50
CA SER A 93 -0.47 -0.93 -11.41
C SER A 93 -1.93 -1.25 -11.78
N GLN A 94 -2.24 -2.52 -12.09
CA GLN A 94 -3.60 -2.96 -12.40
C GLN A 94 -4.60 -2.67 -11.27
N LYS A 95 -4.18 -2.87 -10.01
CA LYS A 95 -5.02 -2.59 -8.84
C LYS A 95 -5.23 -1.08 -8.65
N ILE A 96 -4.18 -0.30 -8.86
CA ILE A 96 -4.23 1.17 -8.77
C ILE A 96 -5.16 1.73 -9.86
N GLU A 97 -5.07 1.23 -11.10
CA GLU A 97 -5.93 1.62 -12.22
C GLU A 97 -7.42 1.38 -11.93
N CYS A 98 -7.75 0.24 -11.31
CA CYS A 98 -9.13 -0.06 -10.92
C CYS A 98 -9.67 0.98 -9.91
N SER A 99 -8.88 1.34 -8.91
CA SER A 99 -9.25 2.38 -7.93
C SER A 99 -9.33 3.77 -8.57
N LEU A 100 -8.39 4.13 -9.44
CA LEU A 100 -8.41 5.40 -10.18
C LEU A 100 -9.68 5.53 -11.03
N ARG A 101 -10.05 4.49 -11.79
CA ARG A 101 -11.28 4.49 -12.61
C ARG A 101 -12.52 4.69 -11.75
N ARG A 102 -12.61 4.05 -10.59
CA ARG A 102 -13.72 4.26 -9.65
C ARG A 102 -13.76 5.69 -9.10
N GLN A 103 -12.62 6.25 -8.72
CA GLN A 103 -12.53 7.65 -8.27
C GLN A 103 -13.00 8.62 -9.37
N MET A 104 -12.55 8.41 -10.61
CA MET A 104 -12.95 9.24 -11.75
C MET A 104 -14.44 9.14 -12.04
N ALA A 105 -15.00 7.92 -12.04
CA ALA A 105 -16.44 7.71 -12.25
C ALA A 105 -17.28 8.37 -11.14
N ALA A 106 -16.88 8.24 -9.88
CA ALA A 106 -17.55 8.88 -8.77
C ALA A 106 -17.52 10.41 -8.89
N ALA A 107 -16.34 10.98 -9.18
CA ALA A 107 -16.19 12.43 -9.38
C ALA A 107 -17.04 12.94 -10.56
N PHE A 108 -17.10 12.17 -11.65
CA PHE A 108 -17.95 12.49 -12.80
C PHE A 108 -19.43 12.50 -12.43
N ILE A 109 -19.94 11.47 -11.75
CA ILE A 109 -21.34 11.38 -11.33
C ILE A 109 -21.71 12.56 -10.42
N VAL A 110 -20.85 12.90 -9.45
CA VAL A 110 -21.07 14.05 -8.56
C VAL A 110 -21.12 15.35 -9.36
N SER A 111 -20.20 15.53 -10.31
CA SER A 111 -20.15 16.71 -11.17
C SER A 111 -21.41 16.82 -12.04
N ALA A 112 -21.86 15.71 -12.62
CA ALA A 112 -23.08 15.64 -13.43
C ALA A 112 -24.33 15.97 -12.60
N LYS A 113 -24.46 15.43 -11.38
CA LYS A 113 -25.55 15.78 -10.46
C LYS A 113 -25.56 17.27 -10.11
N ASN A 114 -24.38 17.83 -9.84
CA ASN A 114 -24.26 19.26 -9.54
C ASN A 114 -24.66 20.14 -10.73
N LEU A 115 -24.34 19.71 -11.96
CA LEU A 115 -24.75 20.40 -13.18
C LEU A 115 -26.26 20.32 -13.37
N LEU A 116 -26.85 19.13 -13.28
CA LEU A 116 -28.31 18.95 -13.40
C LEU A 116 -29.09 19.74 -12.35
N ASN A 117 -28.60 19.82 -11.11
CA ASN A 117 -29.24 20.64 -10.08
C ASN A 117 -29.21 22.13 -10.40
N LYS A 118 -28.16 22.63 -11.07
CA LYS A 118 -28.08 24.02 -11.51
C LYS A 118 -29.05 24.29 -12.66
N GLU A 119 -29.09 23.41 -13.66
CA GLU A 119 -30.00 23.52 -14.80
C GLU A 119 -31.47 23.41 -14.36
N TYR A 120 -31.79 22.47 -13.46
CA TYR A 120 -33.15 22.35 -12.92
C TYR A 120 -33.59 23.63 -12.21
N LEU A 121 -32.70 24.34 -11.50
CA LEU A 121 -33.02 25.63 -10.89
C LEU A 121 -33.27 26.74 -11.92
N LEU A 122 -32.81 26.60 -13.16
CA LEU A 122 -33.06 27.54 -14.27
C LEU A 122 -34.38 27.25 -15.00
N ASP A 123 -34.86 26.01 -14.97
CA ASP A 123 -36.09 25.57 -15.66
C ASP A 123 -37.40 25.79 -14.86
N VAL A 124 -37.35 26.21 -13.58
CA VAL A 124 -38.56 26.46 -12.75
C VAL A 124 -38.95 27.95 -12.66
N CYS A 125 -38.74 28.74 -13.73
CA CYS A 125 -39.21 30.13 -13.82
C CYS A 125 -40.28 30.33 -14.90
#